data_AF-A0A560QFI6-F1
#
_entry.id   AF-A0A560QFI6-F1
#
_cell.length_a   1.000
_cell.length_b   1.000
_cell.length_c   1.000
_cell.angle_alpha   90.00
_cell.angle_beta   90.00
_cell.angle_gamma   90.00
#
_symmetry.space_group_name_H-M   'P 1'
#
loop_
_entity.id
_entity.type
_entity.pdbx_description
1 polymer ?
#
loop_
_entity_poly.entity_id
_entity_poly.type
_entity_poly.pdbx_seq_one_letter_code
_entity_poly.pdbx_strand_id
1 'polypeptide(L)'
;MSYIFSKEEQDQIKLVYDSIVADGSEVPWWRLYEKVSSILKMALERGSVASGDIKETEAAMLWFDGAVLVNKGEGAFSAFIREYPARQFELRSGSSSMGDVINKMQAVSDAIAEQVVFTDILGHAGILPTLNQLANSDASIAGQMLFSSLGKSSRRVTRW
;
A
#
# COMPACT_ATOMS: atom_id res chain seq x y z
N MET A 1 -22.16 -4.23 1.59
CA MET A 1 -21.55 -3.11 2.35
C MET A 1 -20.08 -3.45 2.50
N SER A 2 -19.28 -2.65 3.20
CA SER A 2 -17.91 -3.04 3.54
C SER A 2 -17.81 -3.11 5.06
N TYR A 3 -16.85 -3.86 5.59
CA TYR A 3 -16.59 -3.88 7.03
C TYR A 3 -16.35 -2.44 7.55
N ILE A 4 -16.85 -2.15 8.74
CA ILE A 4 -16.64 -0.85 9.39
C ILE A 4 -15.92 -1.12 10.71
N PHE A 5 -14.70 -0.60 10.83
CA PHE A 5 -13.89 -0.69 12.04
C PHE A 5 -14.61 0.02 13.20
N SER A 6 -14.71 -0.65 14.34
CA SER A 6 -15.26 -0.05 15.55
C SER A 6 -14.38 1.12 16.01
N LYS A 7 -14.89 1.95 16.94
CA LYS A 7 -14.10 3.06 17.46
C LYS A 7 -12.83 2.57 18.16
N GLU A 8 -12.94 1.48 18.90
CA GLU A 8 -11.82 0.81 19.57
C GLU A 8 -10.80 0.28 18.58
N GLU A 9 -11.25 -0.32 17.46
CA GLU A 9 -10.37 -0.80 16.39
C GLU A 9 -9.65 0.35 15.68
N GLN A 10 -10.35 1.44 15.40
CA GLN A 10 -9.76 2.66 14.83
C GLN A 10 -8.72 3.25 15.78
N ASP A 11 -8.97 3.28 17.08
CA ASP A 11 -8.02 3.78 18.08
C ASP A 11 -6.77 2.87 18.15
N GLN A 12 -6.93 1.55 18.03
CA GLN A 12 -5.79 0.63 17.93
C GLN A 12 -4.94 0.86 16.67
N ILE A 13 -5.57 1.11 15.53
CA ILE A 13 -4.87 1.45 14.28
C ILE A 13 -4.14 2.79 14.45
N LYS A 14 -4.82 3.79 15.03
CA LYS A 14 -4.25 5.11 15.25
C LYS A 14 -3.04 5.07 16.19
N LEU A 15 -3.08 4.26 17.24
CA LEU A 15 -1.92 4.10 18.14
C LEU A 15 -0.68 3.58 17.40
N VAL A 16 -0.84 2.65 16.46
CA VAL A 16 0.26 2.18 15.62
C VAL A 16 0.76 3.32 14.72
N TYR A 17 -0.16 4.05 14.08
CA TYR A 17 0.20 5.19 13.23
C TYR A 17 0.97 6.27 14.00
N ASP A 18 0.47 6.66 15.16
CA ASP A 18 1.09 7.68 16.02
C ASP A 18 2.50 7.23 16.46
N SER A 19 2.70 5.93 16.72
CA SER A 19 4.05 5.41 17.04
C SER A 19 5.03 5.52 15.86
N ILE A 20 4.56 5.31 14.62
CA ILE A 20 5.38 5.44 13.41
C ILE A 20 5.80 6.89 13.19
N VAL A 21 4.86 7.82 13.35
CA VAL A 21 5.13 9.25 13.15
C VAL A 21 5.98 9.83 14.27
N ALA A 22 5.80 9.39 15.52
CA ALA A 22 6.54 9.91 16.67
C ALA A 22 7.99 9.43 16.75
N ASP A 23 8.24 8.14 16.48
CA ASP A 23 9.60 7.57 16.59
C ASP A 23 10.47 7.84 15.35
N GLY A 24 9.89 8.26 14.23
CA GLY A 24 10.63 8.64 13.02
C GLY A 24 11.47 7.50 12.44
N SER A 25 10.97 6.81 11.42
CA SER A 25 11.64 5.72 10.68
C SER A 25 12.04 4.45 11.45
N GLU A 26 12.07 4.44 12.79
CA GLU A 26 12.37 3.23 13.57
C GLU A 26 11.21 2.22 13.59
N VAL A 27 9.96 2.69 13.54
CA VAL A 27 8.79 1.81 13.47
C VAL A 27 8.39 1.63 12.00
N PRO A 28 8.44 0.39 11.47
CA PRO A 28 8.18 0.18 10.04
C PRO A 28 6.70 0.28 9.68
N TRP A 29 6.41 0.85 8.50
CA TRP A 29 5.06 1.04 7.96
C TRP A 29 4.26 -0.25 7.79
N TRP A 30 4.91 -1.40 7.55
CA TRP A 30 4.24 -2.71 7.48
C TRP A 30 3.44 -3.06 8.74
N ARG A 31 3.77 -2.47 9.91
CA ARG A 31 3.00 -2.70 11.15
C ARG A 31 1.58 -2.17 11.06
N LEU A 32 1.30 -1.14 10.25
CA LEU A 32 -0.06 -0.67 10.01
C LEU A 32 -0.88 -1.71 9.25
N TYR A 33 -0.33 -2.24 8.17
CA TYR A 33 -0.98 -3.32 7.42
C TYR A 33 -1.22 -4.55 8.28
N GLU A 34 -0.23 -4.96 9.08
CA GLU A 34 -0.34 -6.11 9.99
C GLU A 34 -1.44 -5.89 11.05
N LYS A 35 -1.54 -4.66 11.60
CA LYS A 35 -2.60 -4.31 12.55
C LYS A 35 -3.99 -4.41 11.90
N VAL A 36 -4.17 -3.84 10.71
CA VAL A 36 -5.44 -3.89 9.98
C VAL A 36 -5.81 -5.34 9.65
N SER A 37 -4.90 -6.12 9.07
CA SER A 37 -5.13 -7.53 8.75
C SER A 37 -5.51 -8.34 10.00
N SER A 38 -4.80 -8.14 11.12
CA SER A 38 -5.11 -8.82 12.38
C SER A 38 -6.52 -8.52 12.89
N ILE A 39 -7.00 -7.28 12.76
CA ILE A 39 -8.36 -6.90 13.15
C ILE A 39 -9.38 -7.59 12.24
N LEU A 40 -9.18 -7.55 10.91
CA LEU A 40 -10.07 -8.19 9.94
C LEU A 40 -10.17 -9.71 10.18
N LYS A 41 -9.04 -10.36 10.43
CA LYS A 41 -8.98 -11.78 10.76
C LYS A 41 -9.81 -12.10 12.01
N MET A 42 -9.63 -11.33 13.09
CA MET A 42 -10.42 -11.52 14.31
C MET A 42 -11.91 -11.28 14.08
N ALA A 43 -12.28 -10.28 13.27
CA ALA A 43 -13.67 -10.00 12.95
C ALA A 43 -14.32 -11.15 12.17
N LEU A 44 -13.60 -11.74 11.21
CA LEU A 44 -14.02 -12.93 10.46
C LEU A 44 -14.18 -14.15 11.37
N GLU A 45 -13.17 -14.43 12.21
CA GLU A 45 -13.18 -15.57 13.14
C GLU A 45 -14.30 -15.49 14.18
N ARG A 46 -14.67 -14.28 14.61
CA ARG A 46 -15.77 -14.03 15.56
C ARG A 46 -17.15 -13.97 14.91
N GLY A 47 -17.23 -13.96 13.57
CA GLY A 47 -18.49 -13.78 12.84
C GLY A 47 -19.08 -12.36 12.97
N SER A 48 -18.24 -11.36 13.27
CA SER A 48 -18.65 -9.94 13.36
C SER A 48 -18.86 -9.29 12.00
N VAL A 49 -18.39 -9.92 10.92
CA VAL A 49 -18.55 -9.46 9.54
C VAL A 49 -19.93 -9.87 9.02
N ALA A 50 -20.67 -8.92 8.45
CA ALA A 50 -21.96 -9.21 7.82
C ALA A 50 -21.80 -10.24 6.69
N SER A 51 -22.74 -11.18 6.56
CA SER A 51 -22.63 -12.30 5.61
C SER A 51 -22.43 -11.86 4.15
N GLY A 52 -23.01 -10.73 3.75
CA GLY A 52 -22.84 -10.14 2.42
C GLY A 52 -21.43 -9.57 2.14
N ASP A 53 -20.63 -9.36 3.18
CA ASP A 53 -19.37 -8.63 3.13
C ASP A 53 -18.15 -9.52 3.44
N ILE A 54 -18.37 -10.78 3.81
CA ILE A 54 -17.32 -11.75 4.15
C ILE A 54 -16.28 -11.86 3.04
N LYS A 55 -16.70 -12.10 1.79
CA LYS A 55 -15.78 -12.30 0.66
C LYS A 55 -14.92 -11.07 0.37
N GLU A 56 -15.52 -9.89 0.46
CA GLU A 56 -14.81 -8.64 0.23
C GLU A 56 -13.79 -8.38 1.36
N THR A 57 -14.19 -8.68 2.61
CA THR A 57 -13.33 -8.55 3.79
C THR A 57 -12.15 -9.52 3.74
N GLU A 58 -12.38 -10.78 3.35
CA GLU A 58 -11.33 -11.77 3.12
C GLU A 58 -10.36 -11.32 2.02
N ALA A 59 -10.87 -10.80 0.91
CA ALA A 59 -10.05 -10.31 -0.20
C ALA A 59 -9.19 -9.10 0.22
N ALA A 60 -9.76 -8.14 0.94
CA ALA A 60 -9.02 -7.01 1.49
C ALA A 60 -7.97 -7.45 2.52
N MET A 61 -8.30 -8.40 3.41
CA MET A 61 -7.35 -8.97 4.36
C MET A 61 -6.16 -9.62 3.66
N LEU A 62 -6.40 -10.41 2.61
CA LEU A 62 -5.33 -11.00 1.79
C LEU A 62 -4.47 -9.95 1.09
N TRP A 63 -5.07 -8.83 0.64
CA TRP A 63 -4.33 -7.70 0.10
C TRP A 63 -3.39 -7.10 1.16
N PHE A 64 -3.88 -6.88 2.39
CA PHE A 64 -3.05 -6.39 3.50
C PHE A 64 -1.91 -7.36 3.85
N ASP A 65 -2.17 -8.67 3.89
CA ASP A 65 -1.14 -9.68 4.14
C ASP A 65 -0.03 -9.62 3.06
N GLY A 66 -0.41 -9.46 1.79
CA GLY A 66 0.53 -9.23 0.70
C GLY A 66 1.32 -7.92 0.88
N ALA A 67 0.64 -6.84 1.26
CA ALA A 67 1.26 -5.53 1.48
C ALA A 67 2.28 -5.55 2.63
N VAL A 68 2.05 -6.35 3.68
CA VAL A 68 3.05 -6.59 4.74
C VAL A 68 4.35 -7.16 4.16
N LEU A 69 4.25 -8.22 3.37
CA LEU A 69 5.44 -8.87 2.77
C LEU A 69 6.16 -7.93 1.80
N VAL A 70 5.40 -7.20 0.98
CA VAL A 70 5.95 -6.22 0.04
C VAL A 70 6.70 -5.12 0.79
N ASN A 71 6.10 -4.54 1.83
CA ASN A 71 6.72 -3.46 2.59
C ASN A 71 7.92 -3.93 3.44
N LYS A 72 7.93 -5.19 3.91
CA LYS A 72 9.11 -5.83 4.53
C LYS A 72 10.26 -6.11 3.56
N GLY A 73 10.00 -6.11 2.24
CA GLY A 73 10.99 -6.55 1.25
C GLY A 73 11.12 -8.07 1.13
N GLU A 74 10.10 -8.82 1.58
CA GLU A 74 10.15 -10.28 1.70
C GLU A 74 9.30 -11.01 0.64
N GLY A 75 9.83 -12.11 0.10
CA GLY A 75 9.08 -13.01 -0.78
C GLY A 75 9.09 -12.64 -2.26
N ALA A 76 8.61 -13.57 -3.09
CA ALA A 76 8.69 -13.46 -4.56
C ALA A 76 7.90 -12.27 -5.13
N PHE A 77 6.73 -11.96 -4.57
CA PHE A 77 5.93 -10.81 -5.01
C PHE A 77 6.62 -9.47 -4.70
N SER A 78 7.29 -9.39 -3.56
CA SER A 78 8.06 -8.22 -3.14
C SER A 78 9.25 -7.95 -4.06
N ALA A 79 9.95 -9.01 -4.49
CA ALA A 79 10.99 -8.94 -5.51
C ALA A 79 10.41 -8.50 -6.87
N PHE A 80 9.34 -9.17 -7.32
CA PHE A 80 8.68 -8.86 -8.60
C PHE A 80 8.21 -7.40 -8.67
N ILE A 81 7.55 -6.89 -7.64
CA ILE A 81 7.02 -5.52 -7.57
C ILE A 81 8.15 -4.48 -7.56
N ARG A 82 9.37 -4.82 -7.14
CA ARG A 82 10.54 -3.92 -7.22
C ARG A 82 11.25 -3.99 -8.57
N GLU A 83 11.47 -5.21 -9.07
CA GLU A 83 12.20 -5.46 -10.30
C GLU A 83 11.42 -5.04 -11.55
N TYR A 84 10.11 -5.30 -11.58
CA TYR A 84 9.29 -5.00 -12.75
C TYR A 84 9.23 -3.49 -13.06
N PRO A 85 8.89 -2.59 -12.11
CA PRO A 85 8.92 -1.15 -12.38
C PRO A 85 10.32 -0.64 -12.72
N ALA A 86 11.38 -1.19 -12.09
CA ALA A 86 12.76 -0.86 -12.42
C ALA A 86 13.09 -1.22 -13.87
N ARG A 87 12.66 -2.41 -14.33
CA ARG A 87 12.83 -2.83 -15.72
C ARG A 87 11.99 -2.00 -16.69
N GLN A 88 10.75 -1.68 -16.35
CA GLN A 88 9.91 -0.79 -17.15
C GLN A 88 10.51 0.60 -17.28
N PHE A 89 11.10 1.12 -16.21
CA PHE A 89 11.80 2.40 -16.22
C PHE A 89 13.03 2.36 -17.13
N GLU A 90 13.87 1.33 -17.01
CA GLU A 90 15.05 1.14 -17.87
C GLU A 90 14.65 1.12 -19.35
N LEU A 91 13.65 0.29 -19.71
CA LEU A 91 13.17 0.16 -21.08
C LEU A 91 12.61 1.48 -21.66
N ARG A 92 12.00 2.32 -20.82
CA ARG A 92 11.39 3.60 -21.28
C ARG A 92 12.35 4.78 -21.28
N SER A 93 13.33 4.78 -20.38
CA SER A 93 14.26 5.90 -20.22
C SER A 93 15.59 5.70 -20.94
N GLY A 94 15.93 4.46 -21.32
CA GLY A 94 17.26 4.11 -21.83
C GLY A 94 18.37 4.22 -20.76
N SER A 95 18.00 4.41 -19.49
CA SER A 95 18.91 4.55 -18.35
C SER A 95 19.10 3.21 -17.64
N SER A 96 20.33 2.90 -17.23
CA SER A 96 20.68 1.73 -16.42
C SER A 96 20.41 1.91 -14.91
N SER A 97 19.68 2.96 -14.51
CA SER A 97 19.47 3.33 -13.10
C SER A 97 18.35 2.51 -12.42
N MET A 98 18.37 1.18 -12.55
CA MET A 98 17.42 0.29 -11.85
C MET A 98 17.50 0.46 -10.32
N GLY A 99 18.71 0.71 -9.80
CA GLY A 99 18.94 0.94 -8.37
C GLY A 99 18.13 2.11 -7.80
N ASP A 100 18.00 3.21 -8.55
CA ASP A 100 17.24 4.39 -8.08
C ASP A 100 15.74 4.10 -7.96
N VAL A 101 15.19 3.30 -8.88
CA VAL A 101 13.79 2.89 -8.83
C VAL A 101 13.58 1.93 -7.67
N ILE A 102 14.45 0.93 -7.51
CA ILE A 102 14.40 -0.04 -6.41
C ILE A 102 14.47 0.69 -5.06
N ASN A 103 15.38 1.66 -4.91
CA ASN A 103 15.50 2.46 -3.69
C ASN A 103 14.25 3.30 -3.40
N LYS A 104 13.58 3.80 -4.45
CA LYS A 104 12.30 4.54 -4.30
C LYS A 104 11.12 3.65 -3.95
N MET A 105 11.14 2.36 -4.29
CA MET A 105 10.02 1.46 -4.03
C MET A 105 9.68 1.32 -2.54
N GLN A 106 10.66 1.48 -1.65
CA GLN A 106 10.37 1.51 -0.21
C GLN A 106 9.52 2.73 0.15
N ALA A 107 9.94 3.92 -0.28
CA ALA A 107 9.17 5.15 -0.06
C ALA A 107 7.78 5.10 -0.69
N VAL A 108 7.64 4.44 -1.85
CA VAL A 108 6.33 4.19 -2.47
C VAL A 108 5.45 3.31 -1.59
N SER A 109 5.99 2.19 -1.11
CA SER A 109 5.24 1.25 -0.27
C SER A 109 4.81 1.88 1.07
N ASP A 110 5.67 2.71 1.65
CA ASP A 110 5.38 3.46 2.88
C ASP A 110 4.28 4.52 2.65
N ALA A 111 4.35 5.26 1.54
CA ALA A 111 3.32 6.24 1.16
C ALA A 111 1.95 5.61 0.89
N ILE A 112 1.91 4.40 0.33
CA ILE A 112 0.65 3.64 0.17
C ILE A 112 0.09 3.25 1.54
N ALA A 113 0.95 2.90 2.50
CA ALA A 113 0.50 2.51 3.85
C ALA A 113 -0.16 3.70 4.57
N GLU A 114 0.48 4.86 4.46
CA GLU A 114 -0.06 6.11 4.97
C GLU A 114 -1.41 6.45 4.30
N GLN A 115 -1.50 6.43 2.97
CA GLN A 115 -2.74 6.74 2.27
C GLN A 115 -3.87 5.78 2.66
N VAL A 116 -3.65 4.47 2.49
CA VAL A 116 -4.70 3.46 2.67
C VAL A 116 -5.20 3.42 4.12
N VAL A 117 -4.29 3.48 5.09
CA VAL A 117 -4.68 3.31 6.49
C VAL A 117 -5.12 4.62 7.12
N PHE A 118 -4.37 5.70 6.93
CA PHE A 118 -4.71 6.98 7.56
C PHE A 118 -5.82 7.70 6.82
N THR A 119 -5.72 7.81 5.49
CA THR A 119 -6.71 8.59 4.73
C THR A 119 -7.93 7.75 4.39
N ASP A 120 -7.74 6.55 3.81
CA ASP A 120 -8.86 5.80 3.26
C ASP A 120 -9.66 5.05 4.35
N ILE A 121 -9.03 4.62 5.45
CA ILE A 121 -9.73 4.01 6.60
C ILE A 121 -10.06 5.04 7.68
N LEU A 122 -9.05 5.62 8.34
CA LEU A 122 -9.29 6.51 9.50
C LEU A 122 -9.97 7.83 9.09
N GLY A 123 -9.67 8.36 7.90
CA GLY A 123 -10.31 9.54 7.34
C GLY A 123 -11.77 9.32 6.90
N HIS A 124 -12.20 8.07 6.73
CA HIS A 124 -13.55 7.72 6.26
C HIS A 124 -14.32 6.92 7.32
N ALA A 125 -14.22 7.34 8.58
CA ALA A 125 -14.97 6.77 9.71
C ALA A 125 -14.76 5.25 9.92
N GLY A 126 -13.61 4.73 9.51
CA GLY A 126 -13.29 3.31 9.64
C GLY A 126 -13.97 2.42 8.59
N ILE A 127 -14.43 2.96 7.46
CA ILE A 127 -14.94 2.11 6.38
C ILE A 127 -13.75 1.40 5.72
N LEU A 128 -13.78 0.06 5.67
CA LEU A 128 -12.79 -0.73 4.94
C LEU A 128 -12.92 -0.44 3.42
N PRO A 129 -11.85 -0.03 2.73
CA PRO A 129 -11.88 0.11 1.29
C PRO A 129 -12.12 -1.24 0.60
N THR A 130 -12.90 -1.24 -0.47
CA THR A 130 -13.03 -2.40 -1.35
C THR A 130 -11.68 -2.75 -1.98
N LEU A 131 -11.51 -3.99 -2.43
CA LEU A 131 -10.30 -4.42 -3.13
C LEU A 131 -10.00 -3.55 -4.34
N ASN A 132 -11.04 -3.11 -5.07
CA ASN A 132 -10.88 -2.19 -6.19
C ASN A 132 -10.35 -0.82 -5.75
N GLN A 133 -10.80 -0.29 -4.61
CA GLN A 133 -10.28 0.96 -4.06
C GLN A 133 -8.82 0.79 -3.62
N LEU A 134 -8.49 -0.30 -2.94
CA LEU A 134 -7.11 -0.63 -2.55
C LEU A 134 -6.18 -0.69 -3.78
N ALA A 135 -6.57 -1.45 -4.80
CA ALA A 135 -5.80 -1.58 -6.03
C ALA A 135 -5.63 -0.25 -6.78
N ASN A 136 -6.67 0.60 -6.79
CA ASN A 136 -6.59 1.92 -7.41
C ASN A 136 -5.67 2.88 -6.64
N SER A 137 -5.73 2.92 -5.30
CA SER A 137 -4.83 3.74 -4.47
C SER A 137 -3.37 3.29 -4.66
N ASP A 138 -3.11 1.99 -4.58
CA ASP A 138 -1.78 1.38 -4.79
C ASP A 138 -1.18 1.75 -6.15
N ALA A 139 -1.90 1.47 -7.25
CA ALA A 139 -1.44 1.76 -8.60
C ALA A 139 -1.26 3.27 -8.84
N SER A 140 -2.14 4.10 -8.28
CA SER A 140 -2.07 5.56 -8.46
C SER A 140 -0.85 6.15 -7.78
N ILE A 141 -0.56 5.77 -6.52
CA ILE A 141 0.60 6.28 -5.78
C ILE A 141 1.90 5.79 -6.42
N ALA A 142 1.99 4.49 -6.73
CA ALA A 142 3.15 3.94 -7.42
C ALA A 142 3.39 4.63 -8.77
N GLY A 143 2.32 4.84 -9.55
CA GLY A 143 2.39 5.59 -10.80
C GLY A 143 2.91 7.00 -10.64
N GLN A 144 2.37 7.74 -9.67
CA GLN A 144 2.76 9.12 -9.40
C GLN A 144 4.21 9.22 -8.91
N MET A 145 4.62 8.41 -7.95
CA MET A 145 5.95 8.53 -7.36
C MET A 145 7.07 8.02 -8.29
N LEU A 146 6.79 7.00 -9.10
CA LEU A 146 7.80 6.41 -9.99
C LEU A 146 7.87 7.10 -11.36
N PHE A 147 6.73 7.56 -11.90
CA PHE A 147 6.62 7.93 -13.30
C PHE A 147 6.18 9.37 -13.57
N SER A 148 5.83 10.19 -12.56
CA SER A 148 5.53 11.62 -12.78
C SER A 148 6.70 12.40 -13.38
N SER A 149 7.93 11.94 -13.17
CA SER A 149 9.14 12.52 -13.79
C SER A 149 9.28 12.19 -15.28
N LEU A 150 8.62 11.13 -15.78
CA LEU A 150 8.68 10.73 -17.20
C LEU A 150 7.93 11.70 -18.12
N GLY A 151 6.92 12.42 -17.60
CA GLY A 151 6.16 13.41 -18.37
C GLY A 151 6.93 14.71 -18.64
N LYS A 152 7.94 15.04 -17.83
CA LYS A 152 8.71 16.29 -17.94
C LYS A 152 9.96 16.17 -18.82
N SER A 153 10.43 14.96 -19.11
CA SER A 153 11.63 14.71 -19.93
C SER A 153 11.30 14.16 -21.33
N SER A 154 10.16 14.52 -21.89
CA SER A 154 9.95 14.37 -23.35
C SER A 154 10.76 15.44 -24.08
N ARG A 155 12.10 15.30 -24.09
CA ARG A 155 12.88 15.90 -25.17
C ARG A 155 12.37 15.25 -26.45
N ARG A 156 11.63 16.02 -27.24
CA ARG A 156 11.31 15.69 -28.63
C ARG A 156 12.62 15.26 -29.27
N VAL A 157 12.72 13.98 -29.64
CA VAL A 157 13.74 13.54 -30.57
C VAL A 157 13.36 14.15 -31.92
N THR A 158 13.88 15.33 -32.19
CA THR A 158 13.83 15.93 -33.53
C THR A 158 14.72 15.08 -34.42
N ARG A 159 14.10 14.22 -35.24
CA ARG A 159 14.79 13.57 -36.36
C ARG A 159 15.23 14.65 -37.34
N TRP A 160 16.52 14.66 -37.67
CA TRP A 160 17.08 15.22 -38.89
C TRP A 160 17.84 14.10 -39.60
#